data_AF-A0A329R067-F1
#
_entry.id   AF-A0A329R067-F1
#
_cell.length_a   1.000
_cell.length_b   1.000
_cell.length_c   1.000
_cell.angle_alpha   90.00
_cell.angle_beta   90.00
_cell.angle_gamma   90.00
#
_symmetry.space_group_name_H-M   'P 1'
#
loop_
_entity.id
_entity.type
_entity.pdbx_description
1 polymer ?
#
loop_
_entity_poly.entity_id
_entity_poly.type
_entity_poly.pdbx_seq_one_letter_code
_entity_poly.pdbx_strand_id
1 'polypeptide(L)'
;MYSLAKQLAGRMKAIMEIESEIAEAERNQQGEEFVRDLEQKRSDLIKTFTRYELLVVTTVMEVGQSERGYRHYFDSSDVELIYLPIELNEHELMKKYSHFLVHKTKQELADGIEYHTLVSSFLKEGMEILKL
;
A
#
# COMPACT_ATOMS: atom_id res chain seq x y z
N MET A 1 14.72 -6.39 -6.65
CA MET A 1 13.43 -6.13 -5.97
C MET A 1 13.60 -5.25 -4.73
N TYR A 2 14.23 -5.70 -3.63
CA TYR A 2 14.41 -4.86 -2.42
C TYR A 2 15.13 -3.53 -2.67
N SER A 3 16.20 -3.52 -3.47
CA SER A 3 16.86 -2.26 -3.86
C SER A 3 15.94 -1.29 -4.62
N LEU A 4 15.01 -1.81 -5.43
CA LEU A 4 14.02 -0.99 -6.11
C LEU A 4 12.96 -0.48 -5.11
N ALA A 5 12.60 -1.27 -4.10
CA ALA A 5 11.70 -0.82 -3.03
C ALA A 5 12.26 0.41 -2.29
N LYS A 6 13.57 0.42 -2.01
CA LYS A 6 14.26 1.60 -1.46
C LYS A 6 14.17 2.82 -2.36
N GLN A 7 14.37 2.64 -3.67
CA GLN A 7 14.26 3.73 -4.64
C GLN A 7 12.83 4.27 -4.76
N LEU A 8 11.83 3.41 -4.57
CA LEU A 8 10.42 3.76 -4.65
C LEU A 8 9.83 4.29 -3.33
N ALA A 9 10.60 4.31 -2.22
CA ALA A 9 10.11 4.72 -0.91
C ALA A 9 9.44 6.10 -0.92
N GLY A 10 10.03 7.09 -1.60
CA GLY A 10 9.44 8.42 -1.74
C GLY A 10 8.12 8.42 -2.52
N ARG A 11 8.00 7.57 -3.54
CA ARG A 11 6.76 7.45 -4.33
C ARG A 11 5.66 6.71 -3.56
N MET A 12 6.02 5.71 -2.75
CA MET A 12 5.06 5.04 -1.85
C MET A 12 4.53 6.01 -0.79
N LYS A 13 5.40 6.87 -0.22
CA LYS A 13 4.96 7.95 0.68
C LYS A 13 4.00 8.93 -0.01
N ALA A 14 4.28 9.32 -1.24
CA ALA A 14 3.38 10.19 -2.01
C ALA A 14 1.99 9.56 -2.25
N ILE A 15 1.90 8.24 -2.46
CA ILE A 15 0.60 7.54 -2.53
C ILE A 15 -0.11 7.67 -1.17
N MET A 16 0.58 7.37 -0.07
CA MET A 16 0.01 7.45 1.28
C MET A 16 -0.47 8.86 1.67
N GLU A 17 0.26 9.89 1.23
CA GLU A 17 -0.10 11.29 1.45
C GLU A 17 -1.42 11.63 0.74
N ILE A 18 -1.58 11.25 -0.54
CA ILE A 18 -2.83 11.49 -1.28
C ILE A 18 -4.00 10.74 -0.64
N GLU A 19 -3.82 9.49 -0.25
CA GLU A 19 -4.84 8.72 0.48
C GLU A 19 -5.24 9.39 1.81
N SER A 20 -4.28 9.99 2.52
CA SER A 20 -4.56 10.73 3.76
C SER A 20 -5.35 12.02 3.49
N GLU A 21 -4.99 12.74 2.42
CA GLU A 21 -5.72 13.92 1.94
C GLU A 21 -7.17 13.55 1.58
N ILE A 22 -7.40 12.44 0.88
CA ILE A 22 -8.75 11.93 0.54
C ILE A 22 -9.54 11.65 1.82
N ALA A 23 -8.98 10.87 2.74
CA ALA A 23 -9.67 10.51 3.98
C ALA A 23 -9.98 11.74 4.86
N GLU A 24 -9.10 12.76 4.85
CA GLU A 24 -9.36 14.03 5.53
C GLU A 24 -10.47 14.84 4.84
N ALA A 25 -10.45 14.89 3.51
CA ALA A 25 -11.47 15.57 2.72
C ALA A 25 -12.87 14.99 2.95
N GLU A 26 -12.99 13.66 2.97
CA GLU A 26 -14.23 12.95 3.29
C GLU A 26 -14.71 13.24 4.71
N ARG A 27 -13.81 13.17 5.71
CA ARG A 27 -14.16 13.49 7.12
C ARG A 27 -14.64 14.92 7.30
N ASN A 28 -14.01 15.85 6.59
CA ASN A 28 -14.35 17.27 6.64
C ASN A 28 -15.53 17.64 5.72
N GLN A 29 -16.14 16.67 5.03
CA GLN A 29 -17.23 16.87 4.07
C GLN A 29 -16.86 17.93 3.01
N GLN A 30 -15.60 17.92 2.57
CA GLN A 30 -15.17 18.72 1.44
C GLN A 30 -15.93 18.22 0.19
N GLY A 31 -16.27 19.15 -0.71
CA GLY A 31 -17.16 18.85 -1.84
C GLY A 31 -16.68 17.69 -2.70
N GLU A 32 -17.61 16.94 -3.29
CA GLU A 32 -17.33 15.75 -4.12
C GLU A 32 -16.33 16.02 -5.25
N GLU A 33 -16.32 17.23 -5.81
CA GLU A 33 -15.37 17.65 -6.84
C GLU A 33 -13.92 17.61 -6.32
N PHE A 34 -13.68 18.06 -5.09
CA PHE A 34 -12.35 18.05 -4.50
C PHE A 34 -11.84 16.64 -4.21
N VAL A 35 -12.71 15.75 -3.71
CA VAL A 35 -12.37 14.34 -3.51
C VAL A 35 -12.02 13.68 -4.85
N ARG A 36 -12.82 13.92 -5.90
CA ARG A 36 -12.55 13.39 -7.24
C ARG A 36 -11.23 13.88 -7.83
N ASP A 37 -10.85 15.13 -7.58
CA ASP A 37 -9.54 15.65 -8.02
C ASP A 37 -8.37 14.92 -7.34
N LEU A 38 -8.51 14.61 -6.05
CA LEU A 38 -7.51 13.84 -5.31
C LEU A 38 -7.45 12.37 -5.78
N GLU A 39 -8.59 11.73 -6.03
CA GLU A 39 -8.66 10.39 -6.61
C GLU A 39 -8.01 10.34 -7.99
N GLN A 40 -8.23 11.37 -8.82
CA GLN A 40 -7.60 11.48 -10.13
C GLN A 40 -6.08 11.68 -10.01
N LYS A 41 -5.63 12.55 -9.08
CA LYS A 41 -4.21 12.75 -8.77
C LYS A 41 -3.53 11.44 -8.34
N ARG A 42 -4.20 10.62 -7.52
CA ARG A 42 -3.74 9.27 -7.15
C ARG A 42 -3.63 8.37 -8.38
N SER A 43 -4.70 8.29 -9.18
CA SER A 43 -4.76 7.46 -10.40
C SER A 43 -3.63 7.81 -11.36
N ASP A 44 -3.39 9.10 -11.59
CA ASP A 44 -2.33 9.59 -12.47
C ASP A 44 -0.95 9.24 -11.94
N LEU A 45 -0.71 9.40 -10.63
CA LEU A 45 0.53 8.96 -9.99
C LEU A 45 0.75 7.46 -10.20
N ILE A 46 -0.25 6.60 -9.96
CA ILE A 46 -0.16 5.15 -10.14
C ILE A 46 0.16 4.79 -11.61
N LYS A 47 -0.45 5.48 -12.58
CA LYS A 47 -0.21 5.22 -14.01
C LYS A 47 1.23 5.47 -14.45
N THR A 48 1.95 6.38 -13.77
CA THR A 48 3.37 6.68 -14.05
C THR A 48 4.31 5.52 -13.71
N PHE A 49 3.90 4.56 -12.88
CA PHE A 49 4.75 3.42 -12.54
C PHE A 49 4.86 2.43 -13.71
N THR A 50 6.03 1.81 -13.84
CA THR A 50 6.17 0.62 -14.69
C THR A 50 5.51 -0.59 -14.03
N ARG A 51 5.24 -1.64 -14.81
CA ARG A 51 4.74 -2.91 -14.24
C ARG A 51 5.64 -3.45 -13.13
N TYR A 52 6.96 -3.38 -13.31
CA TYR A 52 7.89 -3.93 -12.32
C TYR A 52 7.94 -3.09 -11.04
N GLU A 53 7.77 -1.76 -11.16
CA GLU A 53 7.65 -0.91 -9.99
C GLU A 53 6.33 -1.14 -9.25
N LEU A 54 5.20 -1.28 -9.97
CA LEU A 54 3.92 -1.64 -9.36
C LEU A 54 4.01 -2.99 -8.64
N LEU A 55 4.65 -3.99 -9.24
CA LEU A 55 4.91 -5.28 -8.60
C LEU A 55 5.63 -5.09 -7.25
N VAL A 56 6.63 -4.21 -7.21
CA VAL A 56 7.36 -3.91 -5.96
C VAL A 56 6.45 -3.23 -4.94
N VAL A 57 5.69 -2.21 -5.34
CA VAL A 57 4.77 -1.49 -4.44
C VAL A 57 3.73 -2.44 -3.86
N THR A 58 3.07 -3.25 -4.70
CA THR A 58 2.11 -4.25 -4.24
C THR A 58 2.77 -5.29 -3.34
N THR A 59 4.02 -5.71 -3.62
CA THR A 59 4.75 -6.65 -2.74
C THR A 59 4.98 -6.03 -1.35
N VAL A 60 5.31 -4.74 -1.27
CA VAL A 60 5.46 -4.04 0.01
C VAL A 60 4.13 -4.02 0.77
N MET A 61 3.01 -3.76 0.08
CA MET A 61 1.67 -3.83 0.69
C MET A 61 1.37 -5.22 1.26
N GLU A 62 1.63 -6.29 0.49
CA GLU A 62 1.41 -7.67 0.93
C GLU A 62 2.24 -8.02 2.17
N VAL A 63 3.48 -7.52 2.26
CA VAL A 63 4.30 -7.67 3.49
C VAL A 63 3.62 -7.00 4.67
N GLY A 64 3.17 -5.75 4.51
CA GLY A 64 2.48 -5.01 5.57
C GLY A 64 1.19 -5.67 6.03
N GLN A 65 0.42 -6.20 5.08
CA GLN A 65 -0.83 -6.91 5.35
C GLN A 65 -0.60 -8.29 6.01
N SER A 66 0.43 -9.03 5.60
CA SER A 66 0.54 -10.44 5.95
C SER A 66 1.45 -10.71 7.15
N GLU A 67 2.39 -9.82 7.44
CA GLU A 67 3.32 -9.94 8.58
C GLU A 67 2.81 -9.14 9.82
N ARG A 68 1.53 -8.77 9.80
CA ARG A 68 0.78 -8.19 10.92
C ARG A 68 -0.48 -9.02 11.18
N GLY A 69 -0.78 -9.24 12.46
CA GLY A 69 -2.10 -9.72 12.85
C GLY A 69 -3.06 -8.54 12.95
N TYR A 70 -4.31 -8.76 12.57
CA TYR A 70 -5.38 -7.78 12.73
C TYR A 70 -6.48 -8.41 13.58
N ARG A 71 -6.86 -7.73 14.67
CA ARG A 71 -8.02 -8.11 15.48
C ARG A 71 -9.15 -7.14 15.20
N HIS A 72 -10.27 -7.71 14.76
CA HIS A 72 -11.53 -7.01 14.57
C HIS A 72 -12.44 -7.26 15.77
N TYR A 73 -13.03 -6.19 16.31
CA TYR A 73 -14.04 -6.29 17.36
C TYR A 73 -15.43 -6.38 16.72
N PHE A 74 -16.33 -7.18 17.30
CA PHE A 74 -17.66 -7.41 16.72
C PHE A 74 -18.55 -6.16 16.76
N ASP A 75 -18.32 -5.28 17.73
CA ASP A 75 -19.12 -4.10 18.06
C ASP A 75 -18.42 -2.77 17.77
N SER A 76 -17.25 -2.79 17.12
CA SER A 76 -16.50 -1.59 16.75
C SER A 76 -15.88 -1.72 15.36
N SER A 77 -15.75 -0.58 14.68
CA SER A 77 -14.91 -0.44 13.49
C SER A 77 -13.41 -0.39 13.82
N ASP A 78 -13.04 -0.41 15.10
CA ASP A 78 -11.66 -0.41 15.55
C ASP A 78 -10.96 -1.70 15.15
N VAL A 79 -9.73 -1.56 14.67
CA VAL A 79 -8.85 -2.67 14.32
C VAL A 79 -7.58 -2.57 15.16
N GLU A 80 -7.34 -3.57 16.01
CA GLU A 80 -6.10 -3.67 16.79
C GLU A 80 -5.02 -4.36 15.93
N LEU A 81 -3.86 -3.72 15.82
CA LEU A 81 -2.69 -4.29 15.16
C LEU A 81 -1.90 -5.18 16.13
N ILE A 82 -1.66 -6.42 15.74
CA ILE A 82 -0.89 -7.40 16.51
C ILE A 82 0.47 -7.60 15.84
N TYR A 83 1.53 -7.31 16.58
CA TYR A 83 2.91 -7.48 16.13
C TYR A 83 3.35 -8.92 16.43
N LEU A 84 3.55 -9.69 15.37
CA LEU A 84 4.10 -11.05 15.45
C LEU A 84 5.61 -11.00 15.17
N PRO A 85 6.41 -11.91 15.76
CA PRO A 85 7.82 -12.06 15.40
C PRO A 85 7.96 -12.35 13.90
N ILE A 86 8.81 -11.58 13.22
CA ILE A 86 9.13 -11.79 11.81
C ILE A 86 10.47 -12.51 11.72
N GLU A 87 10.44 -13.72 11.17
CA GLU A 87 11.62 -14.60 11.10
C GLU A 87 12.48 -14.36 9.84
N LEU A 88 11.87 -13.80 8.79
CA LEU A 88 12.49 -13.60 7.48
C LEU A 88 13.12 -12.21 7.37
N ASN A 89 14.24 -12.11 6.67
CA ASN A 89 14.84 -10.81 6.36
C ASN A 89 14.11 -10.11 5.20
N GLU A 90 14.47 -8.85 4.93
CA GLU A 90 13.79 -7.99 3.97
C GLU A 90 13.86 -8.54 2.53
N HIS A 91 14.96 -9.18 2.16
CA HIS A 91 15.10 -9.79 0.84
C HIS A 91 14.23 -11.04 0.70
N GLU A 92 14.16 -11.86 1.74
CA GLU A 92 13.34 -13.07 1.79
C GLU A 92 11.85 -12.74 1.75
N LEU A 93 11.42 -11.73 2.50
CA LEU A 93 10.06 -11.21 2.49
C LEU A 93 9.64 -10.74 1.10
N MET A 94 10.46 -9.89 0.47
CA MET A 94 10.18 -9.42 -0.90
C MET A 94 10.08 -10.59 -1.89
N LYS A 95 10.90 -11.63 -1.74
CA LYS A 95 10.84 -12.81 -2.60
C LYS A 95 9.58 -13.66 -2.34
N LYS A 96 9.22 -13.89 -1.08
CA LYS A 96 8.03 -14.66 -0.66
C LYS A 96 6.76 -14.04 -1.23
N TYR A 97 6.55 -12.74 -1.00
CA TYR A 97 5.29 -12.09 -1.35
C TYR A 97 5.17 -11.72 -2.83
N SER A 98 6.29 -11.51 -3.53
CA SER A 98 6.24 -11.27 -4.98
C SER A 98 5.94 -12.52 -5.81
N HIS A 99 6.12 -13.72 -5.24
CA HIS A 99 5.97 -14.98 -5.95
C HIS A 99 4.60 -15.11 -6.62
N PHE A 100 3.53 -14.71 -5.93
CA PHE A 100 2.15 -14.80 -6.43
C PHE A 100 1.74 -13.62 -7.31
N LEU A 101 2.52 -12.54 -7.30
CA LEU A 101 2.23 -11.31 -8.03
C LEU A 101 2.91 -11.27 -9.41
N VAL A 102 3.94 -12.09 -9.63
CA VAL A 102 4.75 -12.06 -10.85
C VAL A 102 3.96 -12.35 -12.13
N HIS A 103 2.77 -12.95 -12.02
CA HIS A 103 1.89 -13.25 -13.15
C HIS A 103 0.90 -12.12 -13.47
N LYS A 104 0.70 -11.16 -12.56
CA LYS A 104 -0.26 -10.07 -12.74
C LYS A 104 0.21 -9.10 -13.83
N THR A 105 -0.72 -8.57 -14.60
CA THR A 105 -0.50 -7.52 -15.60
C THR A 105 -0.24 -6.16 -14.92
N LYS A 106 0.18 -5.15 -15.71
CA LYS A 106 0.33 -3.78 -15.20
C LYS A 106 -1.00 -3.26 -14.63
N GLN A 107 -2.11 -3.52 -15.33
CA GLN A 107 -3.43 -3.03 -14.95
C GLN A 107 -3.89 -3.69 -13.64
N GLU A 108 -3.81 -5.01 -13.53
CA GLU A 108 -4.22 -5.72 -12.30
C GLU A 108 -3.42 -5.29 -11.06
N LEU A 109 -2.14 -4.91 -11.24
CA LEU A 109 -1.33 -4.36 -10.15
C LEU A 109 -1.72 -2.93 -9.80
N ALA A 110 -2.04 -2.10 -10.80
CA ALA A 110 -2.51 -0.73 -10.59
C ALA A 110 -3.87 -0.72 -9.88
N ASP A 111 -4.83 -1.53 -10.35
CA ASP A 111 -6.16 -1.65 -9.77
C ASP A 111 -6.10 -2.13 -8.31
N GLY A 112 -5.16 -3.04 -8.00
CA GLY A 112 -4.92 -3.52 -6.65
C GLY A 112 -4.41 -2.46 -5.67
N ILE A 113 -3.89 -1.34 -6.17
CA ILE A 113 -3.54 -0.17 -5.36
C ILE A 113 -4.70 0.84 -5.39
N GLU A 114 -5.25 1.13 -6.56
CA GLU A 114 -6.25 2.20 -6.74
C GLU A 114 -7.57 1.94 -6.01
N TYR A 115 -8.00 0.68 -5.92
CA TYR A 115 -9.32 0.32 -5.36
C TYR A 115 -9.25 -0.36 -4.00
N HIS A 116 -8.07 -0.45 -3.40
CA HIS A 116 -7.91 -1.10 -2.10
C HIS A 116 -8.08 -0.10 -0.96
N THR A 117 -8.96 -0.39 -0.01
CA THR A 117 -9.34 0.53 1.08
C THR A 117 -8.29 0.76 2.18
N LEU A 118 -7.17 0.03 2.16
CA LEU A 118 -6.16 0.01 3.24
C LEU A 118 -4.75 0.23 2.72
N VAL A 119 -4.61 0.84 1.54
CA VAL A 119 -3.32 1.06 0.86
C VAL A 119 -2.33 1.76 1.79
N SER A 120 -2.74 2.86 2.42
CA SER A 120 -1.86 3.62 3.31
C SER A 120 -1.37 2.81 4.50
N SER A 121 -2.27 2.07 5.15
CA SER A 121 -1.93 1.23 6.31
C SER A 121 -0.97 0.11 5.91
N PHE A 122 -1.24 -0.58 4.80
CA PHE A 122 -0.39 -1.68 4.34
C PHE A 122 0.95 -1.21 3.82
N LEU A 123 1.01 -0.08 3.10
CA LEU A 123 2.28 0.52 2.69
C LEU A 123 3.09 0.96 3.91
N LYS A 124 2.47 1.61 4.89
CA LYS A 124 3.14 2.05 6.11
C LYS A 124 3.80 0.88 6.83
N GLU A 125 3.01 -0.16 7.14
CA GLU A 125 3.51 -1.34 7.85
C GLU A 125 4.56 -2.09 7.03
N GLY A 126 4.32 -2.27 5.73
CA GLY A 126 5.26 -2.93 4.82
C GLY A 126 6.60 -2.21 4.74
N MET A 127 6.58 -0.89 4.65
CA MET A 127 7.79 -0.06 4.65
C MET A 127 8.53 -0.12 5.99
N GLU A 128 7.81 -0.13 7.11
CA GLU A 128 8.41 -0.26 8.45
C GLU A 128 9.10 -1.63 8.62
N ILE A 129 8.43 -2.72 8.25
CA ILE A 129 8.98 -4.07 8.29
C ILE A 129 10.24 -4.19 7.42
N LEU A 130 10.20 -3.59 6.24
CA LEU A 130 11.29 -3.66 5.26
C LEU A 130 12.38 -2.60 5.47
N LYS A 131 12.23 -1.72 6.47
CA LYS A 131 13.19 -0.65 6.82
C LYS A 131 13.47 0.27 5.62
N LEU A 132 12.39 0.77 4.99
CA LEU A 132 12.41 1.61 3.78
C LEU A 132 12.26 3.11 4.06
#